data_AF-A0A6A1VTJ4-F1
#
_entry.id   AF-A0A6A1VTJ4-F1
#
_cell.length_a   1.000
_cell.length_b   1.000
_cell.length_c   1.000
_cell.angle_alpha   90.00
_cell.angle_beta   90.00
_cell.angle_gamma   90.00
#
_symmetry.space_group_name_H-M   'P 1'
#
loop_
_entity.id
_entity.type
_entity.pdbx_description
1 polymer ?
#
loop_
_entity_poly.entity_id
_entity_poly.type
_entity_poly.pdbx_seq_one_letter_code
_entity_poly.pdbx_strand_id
1 'polypeptide(L)'
;MLNDVDYCGGFEREDIDQIFEAVRSNYEAWCSGFAPLVVGSDMDSVSVQEFCRTLFKMRPDITLSLAQTIFLSDMRHIHGLVTVPCHIIQSIKDVAVPVAVSEYLHQNLGGESVVEVTATEGHLPQLSSPDILIPVLLKHIRFGIADLAVL
;
A
#
# COMPACT_ATOMS: atom_id res chain seq x y z
N MET A 1 2.44 9.48 -3.77
CA MET A 1 1.46 8.67 -4.54
C MET A 1 1.04 9.34 -5.83
N LEU A 2 1.13 10.67 -5.94
CA LEU A 2 0.92 11.37 -7.22
C LEU A 2 1.91 10.93 -8.29
N ASN A 3 1.42 10.81 -9.52
CA ASN A 3 2.25 10.68 -10.71
C ASN A 3 3.07 11.95 -10.95
N ASP A 4 4.21 11.77 -11.61
CA ASP A 4 5.16 12.83 -11.97
C ASP A 4 5.88 12.43 -13.27
N VAL A 5 6.66 13.34 -13.86
CA VAL A 5 7.27 13.17 -15.21
C VAL A 5 7.97 11.82 -15.39
N ASP A 6 8.72 11.38 -14.38
CA ASP A 6 9.47 10.11 -14.38
C ASP A 6 9.07 9.19 -13.21
N TYR A 7 7.85 9.33 -12.69
CA TYR A 7 7.36 8.54 -11.55
C TYR A 7 5.89 8.17 -11.71
N CYS A 8 5.61 6.87 -11.73
CA CYS A 8 4.26 6.33 -11.70
C CYS A 8 3.89 5.94 -10.26
N GLY A 9 3.20 6.83 -9.57
CA GLY A 9 2.71 6.62 -8.20
C GLY A 9 1.31 6.00 -8.11
N GLY A 10 0.57 5.99 -9.23
CA GLY A 10 -0.73 5.33 -9.36
C GLY A 10 -1.94 6.27 -9.33
N PHE A 11 -1.75 7.57 -9.06
CA PHE A 11 -2.84 8.53 -8.97
C PHE A 11 -2.51 9.84 -9.67
N GLU A 12 -3.49 10.39 -10.38
CA GLU A 12 -3.50 11.80 -10.73
C GLU A 12 -4.06 12.62 -9.57
N ARG A 13 -3.87 13.95 -9.64
CA ARG A 13 -4.36 14.85 -8.60
C ARG A 13 -5.88 14.79 -8.46
N GLU A 14 -6.56 14.70 -9.59
CA GLU A 14 -8.01 14.66 -9.70
C GLU A 14 -8.60 13.39 -9.06
N ASP A 15 -7.88 12.26 -9.12
CA ASP A 15 -8.31 11.01 -8.48
C ASP A 15 -8.31 11.15 -6.95
N ILE A 16 -7.24 11.76 -6.42
CA ILE A 16 -7.09 11.98 -4.98
C ILE A 16 -8.13 12.99 -4.47
N ASP A 17 -8.36 14.08 -5.20
CA ASP A 17 -9.36 15.07 -4.81
C ASP A 17 -10.78 14.48 -4.82
N GLN A 18 -11.09 13.54 -5.73
CA GLN A 18 -12.34 12.78 -5.71
C GLN A 18 -12.47 11.88 -4.47
N ILE A 19 -11.38 11.23 -4.03
CA ILE A 19 -11.38 10.45 -2.78
C ILE A 19 -11.74 11.37 -1.60
N PHE A 20 -11.14 12.55 -1.52
CA PHE A 20 -11.42 13.50 -0.43
C PHE A 20 -12.86 14.00 -0.45
N GLU A 21 -13.42 14.27 -1.63
CA GLU A 21 -14.82 14.69 -1.75
C GLU A 21 -15.79 13.57 -1.39
N ALA A 22 -15.47 12.32 -1.72
CA ALA A 22 -16.27 11.16 -1.30
C ALA A 22 -16.31 11.01 0.23
N VAL A 23 -15.17 11.20 0.90
CA VAL A 23 -15.09 11.21 2.38
C VAL A 23 -15.96 12.32 2.99
N ARG A 24 -15.96 13.52 2.38
CA ARG A 24 -16.72 14.69 2.86
C ARG A 24 -18.23 14.55 2.65
N SER A 25 -18.62 14.05 1.48
CA SER A 25 -20.02 14.00 1.04
C SER A 25 -20.81 12.92 1.78
N ASN A 26 -20.27 11.70 1.90
CA ASN A 26 -20.90 10.63 2.64
C ASN A 26 -19.86 9.60 3.10
N TYR A 27 -19.41 9.76 4.35
CA TYR A 27 -18.41 8.90 4.96
C TYR A 27 -18.78 7.42 4.98
N GLU A 28 -20.06 7.11 5.25
CA GLU A 28 -20.55 5.74 5.34
C GLU A 28 -20.55 5.03 3.97
N ALA A 29 -21.04 5.73 2.95
CA ALA A 29 -20.99 5.24 1.58
C ALA A 29 -19.54 5.09 1.11
N TRP A 30 -18.67 6.04 1.46
CA TRP A 30 -17.25 5.97 1.12
C TRP A 30 -16.58 4.75 1.76
N CYS A 31 -16.75 4.50 3.06
CA CYS A 31 -16.19 3.31 3.73
C CYS A 31 -16.62 2.02 3.04
N SER A 32 -17.92 1.92 2.69
CA SER A 32 -18.51 0.73 2.08
C SER A 32 -18.00 0.48 0.66
N GLY A 33 -17.75 1.53 -0.12
CA GLY A 33 -17.18 1.43 -1.47
C GLY A 33 -15.66 1.28 -1.50
N PHE A 34 -14.96 1.93 -0.58
CA PHE A 34 -13.50 1.96 -0.52
C PHE A 34 -12.91 0.65 0.01
N ALA A 35 -13.55 0.02 1.00
CA ALA A 35 -13.06 -1.20 1.62
C ALA A 35 -12.81 -2.37 0.63
N PRO A 36 -13.77 -2.79 -0.21
CA PRO A 36 -13.54 -3.88 -1.17
C PRO A 36 -12.46 -3.55 -2.21
N LEU A 37 -12.38 -2.28 -2.64
CA LEU A 37 -11.38 -1.83 -3.60
C LEU A 37 -9.95 -1.97 -3.03
N VAL A 38 -9.75 -1.56 -1.79
CA VAL A 38 -8.43 -1.59 -1.13
C VAL A 38 -8.05 -3.01 -0.71
N VAL A 39 -8.99 -3.79 -0.19
CA VAL A 39 -8.69 -5.18 0.21
C VAL A 39 -8.53 -6.10 -0.99
N GLY A 40 -9.09 -5.76 -2.15
CA GLY A 40 -8.96 -6.56 -3.38
C GLY A 40 -9.65 -7.91 -3.30
N SER A 41 -10.80 -7.96 -2.61
CA SER A 41 -11.57 -9.19 -2.38
C SER A 41 -13.07 -8.90 -2.44
N ASP A 42 -13.89 -9.95 -2.46
CA ASP A 42 -15.34 -9.84 -2.49
C ASP A 42 -15.87 -9.09 -1.28
N MET A 43 -16.95 -8.32 -1.49
CA MET A 43 -17.58 -7.50 -0.46
C MET A 43 -18.01 -8.30 0.78
N ASP A 44 -18.38 -9.57 0.57
CA ASP A 44 -18.82 -10.48 1.64
C ASP A 44 -17.65 -11.19 2.34
N SER A 45 -16.41 -10.97 1.91
CA SER A 45 -15.23 -11.55 2.57
C SER A 45 -15.05 -10.99 3.98
N VAL A 46 -14.57 -11.84 4.90
CA VAL A 46 -14.30 -11.45 6.29
C VAL A 46 -13.30 -10.29 6.35
N SER A 47 -12.28 -10.29 5.48
CA SER A 47 -11.24 -9.26 5.45
C SER A 47 -11.79 -7.91 5.00
N VAL A 48 -12.73 -7.87 4.04
CA VAL A 48 -13.43 -6.62 3.65
C VAL A 48 -14.32 -6.12 4.77
N GLN A 49 -15.14 -6.99 5.37
CA GLN A 49 -16.03 -6.61 6.46
C GLN A 49 -15.26 -6.06 7.66
N GLU A 50 -14.15 -6.69 8.03
CA GLU A 50 -13.29 -6.23 9.12
C GLU A 50 -12.61 -4.90 8.80
N PHE A 51 -12.08 -4.72 7.60
CA PHE A 51 -11.47 -3.44 7.19
C PHE A 51 -12.51 -2.31 7.13
N CYS A 52 -13.68 -2.59 6.57
CA CYS A 52 -14.79 -1.64 6.54
C CYS A 52 -15.19 -1.22 7.96
N ARG A 53 -15.34 -2.18 8.88
CA ARG A 53 -15.65 -1.94 10.29
C ARG A 53 -14.60 -1.07 10.99
N THR A 54 -13.31 -1.22 10.69
CA THR A 54 -12.26 -0.37 11.30
C THR A 54 -12.27 1.05 10.73
N LEU A 55 -12.49 1.20 9.42
CA LEU A 55 -12.68 2.53 8.79
C LEU A 55 -13.89 3.26 9.42
N PHE A 56 -15.01 2.59 9.59
CA PHE A 56 -16.21 3.15 10.24
C PHE A 56 -15.99 3.64 11.66
N LYS A 57 -15.00 3.10 12.37
CA LYS A 57 -14.66 3.52 13.74
C LYS A 57 -13.84 4.80 13.81
N MET A 58 -13.27 5.24 12.70
CA MET A 58 -12.57 6.52 12.64
C MET A 58 -13.56 7.68 12.51
N ARG A 59 -13.22 8.82 13.12
CA ARG A 59 -14.01 10.05 12.97
C ARG A 59 -13.80 10.61 11.56
N PRO A 60 -14.85 11.02 10.81
CA PRO A 60 -14.71 11.40 9.40
C PRO A 60 -13.69 12.52 9.12
N ASP A 61 -13.62 13.52 9.99
CA ASP A 61 -12.66 14.63 9.90
C ASP A 61 -11.21 14.17 10.13
N ILE A 62 -11.00 13.20 11.02
CA ILE A 62 -9.69 12.58 11.24
C ILE A 62 -9.30 11.74 10.02
N THR A 63 -10.23 10.96 9.47
CA THR A 63 -9.99 10.17 8.26
C THR A 63 -9.62 11.05 7.08
N LEU A 64 -10.34 12.16 6.87
CA LEU A 64 -10.03 13.12 5.81
C LEU A 64 -8.64 13.72 5.98
N SER A 65 -8.30 14.20 7.20
CA SER A 65 -6.99 14.78 7.50
C SER A 65 -5.85 13.78 7.29
N LEU A 66 -6.05 12.53 7.73
CA LEU A 66 -5.08 11.46 7.53
C LEU A 66 -4.92 11.10 6.05
N ALA A 67 -6.02 10.96 5.31
CA ALA A 67 -5.98 10.70 3.88
C ALA A 67 -5.22 11.81 3.14
N GLN A 68 -5.51 13.08 3.42
CA GLN A 68 -4.77 14.21 2.85
C GLN A 68 -3.27 14.13 3.14
N THR A 69 -2.91 13.81 4.37
CA THR A 69 -1.51 13.67 4.78
C THR A 69 -0.82 12.54 4.02
N ILE A 70 -1.45 11.37 3.89
CA ILE A 70 -0.86 10.19 3.23
C ILE A 70 -0.79 10.39 1.71
N PHE A 71 -1.91 10.70 1.07
CA PHE A 71 -2.01 10.78 -0.39
C PHE A 71 -1.16 11.92 -0.99
N LEU A 72 -0.98 13.01 -0.24
CA LEU A 72 -0.20 14.18 -0.68
C LEU A 72 1.25 14.17 -0.17
N SER A 73 1.65 13.16 0.60
CA SER A 73 3.05 13.04 1.02
C SER A 73 3.97 12.73 -0.16
N ASP A 74 5.18 13.29 -0.11
CA ASP A 74 6.26 12.99 -1.04
C ASP A 74 7.56 12.72 -0.28
N MET A 75 7.96 11.45 -0.25
CA MET A 75 9.15 10.97 0.45
C MET A 75 10.31 10.69 -0.52
N ARG A 76 10.13 10.91 -1.83
CA ARG A 76 11.10 10.55 -2.86
C ARG A 76 12.45 11.21 -2.66
N HIS A 77 12.43 12.48 -2.25
CA HIS A 77 13.64 13.29 -2.00
C HIS A 77 14.52 12.78 -0.84
N ILE A 78 13.99 11.92 0.05
CA ILE A 78 14.76 11.36 1.18
C ILE A 78 15.12 9.88 1.03
N HIS A 79 14.63 9.18 0.01
CA HIS A 79 14.90 7.73 -0.15
C HIS A 79 16.41 7.43 -0.17
N GLY A 80 17.21 8.26 -0.85
CA GLY A 80 18.67 8.10 -0.92
C GLY A 80 19.40 8.26 0.42
N LEU A 81 18.74 8.77 1.46
CA LEU A 81 19.29 8.91 2.81
C LEU A 81 19.09 7.65 3.67
N VAL A 82 18.25 6.70 3.22
CA VAL A 82 17.96 5.47 3.96
C VAL A 82 19.10 4.48 3.75
N THR A 83 19.88 4.20 4.80
CA THR A 83 21.03 3.28 4.75
C THR A 83 20.75 1.91 5.40
N VAL A 84 19.64 1.78 6.13
CA VAL A 84 19.22 0.52 6.73
C VAL A 84 18.74 -0.43 5.63
N PRO A 85 19.13 -1.72 5.64
CA PRO A 85 18.67 -2.70 4.65
C PRO A 85 17.14 -2.78 4.56
N CYS A 86 16.59 -2.73 3.35
CA CYS A 86 15.15 -2.69 3.11
C CYS A 86 14.64 -3.91 2.34
N HIS A 87 13.64 -4.59 2.89
CA HIS A 87 12.92 -5.67 2.20
C HIS A 87 11.58 -5.10 1.71
N ILE A 88 11.43 -4.98 0.39
CA ILE A 88 10.27 -4.36 -0.26
C ILE A 88 9.36 -5.47 -0.76
N ILE A 89 8.20 -5.63 -0.14
CA ILE A 89 7.25 -6.70 -0.44
C ILE A 89 5.90 -6.08 -0.80
N GLN A 90 5.31 -6.49 -1.92
CA GLN A 90 4.00 -5.99 -2.35
C GLN A 90 3.17 -7.07 -3.04
N SER A 91 1.87 -6.83 -3.15
CA SER A 91 0.96 -7.57 -4.04
C SER A 91 1.26 -7.26 -5.51
N ILE A 92 1.08 -8.22 -6.41
CA ILE A 92 1.15 -8.00 -7.87
C ILE A 92 0.03 -7.08 -8.36
N LYS A 93 -1.10 -7.07 -7.64
CA LYS A 93 -2.26 -6.23 -7.94
C LYS A 93 -2.69 -5.48 -6.69
N ASP A 94 -2.28 -4.22 -6.60
CA ASP A 94 -2.64 -3.28 -5.55
C ASP A 94 -3.15 -1.99 -6.20
N VAL A 95 -4.35 -1.55 -5.81
CA VAL A 95 -4.97 -0.34 -6.37
C VAL A 95 -4.21 0.94 -5.97
N ALA A 96 -3.53 0.93 -4.84
CA ALA A 96 -2.84 2.09 -4.30
C ALA A 96 -1.34 2.12 -4.66
N VAL A 97 -0.77 0.98 -5.02
CA VAL A 97 0.67 0.83 -5.23
C VAL A 97 0.95 0.07 -6.53
N PRO A 98 1.18 0.77 -7.65
CA PRO A 98 1.62 0.13 -8.89
C PRO A 98 2.92 -0.64 -8.68
N VAL A 99 3.12 -1.72 -9.45
CA VAL A 99 4.30 -2.56 -9.28
C VAL A 99 5.61 -1.78 -9.45
N ALA A 100 5.63 -0.81 -10.36
CA ALA A 100 6.76 0.08 -10.62
C ALA A 100 7.23 0.87 -9.37
N VAL A 101 6.38 1.05 -8.35
CA VAL A 101 6.76 1.75 -7.12
C VAL A 101 7.79 0.94 -6.32
N SER A 102 7.69 -0.39 -6.27
CA SER A 102 8.70 -1.20 -5.56
C SER A 102 10.05 -1.18 -6.26
N GLU A 103 10.06 -1.21 -7.59
CA GLU A 103 11.26 -1.05 -8.41
C GLU A 103 11.87 0.34 -8.22
N TYR A 104 11.04 1.38 -8.21
CA TYR A 104 11.47 2.74 -7.92
C TYR A 104 12.13 2.84 -6.52
N LEU A 105 11.51 2.26 -5.49
CA LEU A 105 12.10 2.22 -4.15
C LEU A 105 13.46 1.50 -4.17
N HIS A 106 13.54 0.32 -4.78
CA HIS A 106 14.78 -0.45 -4.86
C HIS A 106 15.92 0.33 -5.52
N GLN A 107 15.62 1.10 -6.58
CA GLN A 107 16.60 1.89 -7.31
C GLN A 107 17.03 3.19 -6.59
N ASN A 108 16.18 3.74 -5.73
CA ASN A 108 16.38 5.06 -5.13
C ASN A 108 16.74 5.04 -3.64
N LEU A 109 16.65 3.89 -2.97
CA LEU A 109 17.14 3.74 -1.59
C LEU A 109 18.66 3.77 -1.56
N GLY A 110 19.23 4.43 -0.53
CA GLY A 110 20.69 4.57 -0.40
C GLY A 110 21.41 3.31 0.11
N GLY A 111 20.70 2.44 0.81
CA GLY A 111 21.19 1.17 1.34
C GLY A 111 20.79 -0.04 0.50
N GLU A 112 21.25 -1.22 0.92
CA GLU A 112 20.86 -2.47 0.28
C GLU A 112 19.35 -2.67 0.34
N SER A 113 18.76 -3.16 -0.75
CA SER A 113 17.36 -3.50 -0.77
C SER A 113 17.07 -4.71 -1.67
N VAL A 114 15.96 -5.38 -1.40
CA VAL A 114 15.46 -6.51 -2.19
C VAL A 114 13.96 -6.34 -2.42
N VAL A 115 13.48 -6.74 -3.59
CA VAL A 115 12.06 -6.68 -3.96
C VAL A 115 11.50 -8.09 -4.09
N GLU A 116 10.33 -8.32 -3.51
CA GLU A 116 9.53 -9.52 -3.77
C GLU A 116 8.07 -9.12 -4.07
N VAL A 117 7.67 -9.34 -5.32
CA VAL A 117 6.27 -9.15 -5.74
C VAL A 117 5.55 -10.47 -5.59
N THR A 118 4.52 -10.48 -4.74
CA THR A 118 3.78 -11.68 -4.37
C THR A 118 2.54 -11.84 -5.24
N ALA A 119 2.14 -13.09 -5.52
CA ALA A 119 0.93 -13.41 -6.28
C ALA A 119 -0.36 -13.23 -5.45
N THR A 120 -0.48 -12.09 -4.76
CA THR A 120 -1.64 -11.67 -3.98
C THR A 120 -2.30 -10.44 -4.61
N GLU A 121 -3.57 -10.22 -4.26
CA GLU A 121 -4.34 -9.04 -4.64
C GLU A 121 -4.71 -8.21 -3.39
N GLY A 122 -4.76 -6.89 -3.56
CA GLY A 122 -5.12 -5.92 -2.54
C GLY A 122 -3.96 -5.37 -1.74
N HIS A 123 -4.27 -4.34 -0.97
CA HIS A 123 -3.34 -3.54 -0.16
C HIS A 123 -3.12 -4.11 1.26
N LEU A 124 -3.97 -5.05 1.69
CA LEU A 124 -3.85 -5.74 2.98
C LEU A 124 -3.67 -7.26 2.82
N PRO A 125 -2.71 -7.75 2.01
CA PRO A 125 -2.55 -9.17 1.73
C PRO A 125 -2.23 -10.01 2.97
N GLN A 126 -1.69 -9.40 4.04
CA GLN A 126 -1.47 -10.07 5.33
C GLN A 126 -2.77 -10.47 6.02
N LEU A 127 -3.88 -9.83 5.66
CA LEU A 127 -5.23 -10.09 6.19
C LEU A 127 -6.09 -10.85 5.18
N SER A 128 -6.00 -10.54 3.88
CA SER A 128 -6.85 -11.16 2.85
C SER A 128 -6.25 -12.44 2.24
N SER A 129 -4.93 -12.58 2.21
CA SER A 129 -4.23 -13.74 1.62
C SER A 129 -3.05 -14.21 2.51
N PRO A 130 -3.27 -14.45 3.81
CA PRO A 130 -2.21 -14.79 4.76
C PRO A 130 -1.45 -16.06 4.38
N ASP A 131 -2.11 -17.06 3.79
CA ASP A 131 -1.49 -18.32 3.39
C ASP A 131 -0.39 -18.14 2.33
N ILE A 132 -0.49 -17.08 1.52
CA ILE A 132 0.50 -16.72 0.50
C ILE A 132 1.54 -15.77 1.08
N LEU A 133 1.12 -14.72 1.80
CA LEU A 133 2.02 -13.65 2.21
C LEU A 133 2.85 -14.00 3.45
N ILE A 134 2.31 -14.73 4.43
CA ILE A 134 3.03 -15.02 5.69
C ILE A 134 4.34 -15.79 5.45
N PRO A 135 4.39 -16.84 4.60
CA PRO A 135 5.65 -17.50 4.29
C PRO A 135 6.71 -16.55 3.71
N VAL A 136 6.29 -15.62 2.84
CA VAL A 136 7.17 -14.59 2.27
C VAL A 136 7.68 -13.65 3.35
N LEU A 137 6.79 -13.09 4.18
CA LEU A 137 7.19 -12.20 5.28
C LEU A 137 8.18 -12.89 6.23
N LEU A 138 7.89 -14.13 6.64
CA LEU A 138 8.77 -14.88 7.53
C LEU A 138 10.15 -15.16 6.92
N LYS A 139 10.22 -15.40 5.60
CA LYS A 139 11.50 -15.51 4.89
C LYS A 139 12.30 -14.20 5.00
N HIS A 140 11.70 -13.06 4.68
CA HIS A 140 12.39 -11.76 4.73
C HIS A 140 12.70 -11.26 6.15
N ILE A 141 11.97 -11.72 7.17
CA ILE A 141 12.27 -11.41 8.57
C ILE A 141 13.44 -12.26 9.11
N ARG A 142 13.53 -13.53 8.69
CA ARG A 142 14.51 -14.49 9.24
C ARG A 142 15.88 -14.43 8.57
N PHE A 143 15.95 -13.95 7.34
CA PHE A 143 17.15 -13.97 6.51
C PHE A 143 17.55 -12.56 6.10
N GLY A 144 18.85 -12.26 6.18
CA GLY A 144 19.37 -11.02 5.62
C GLY A 144 19.34 -11.05 4.08
N ILE A 145 19.50 -9.88 3.45
CA ILE A 145 19.48 -9.76 1.98
C ILE A 145 20.52 -10.69 1.32
N ALA A 146 21.73 -10.78 1.88
CA ALA A 146 22.78 -11.65 1.38
C ALA A 146 22.42 -13.16 1.44
N ASP A 147 21.66 -13.58 2.46
CA ASP A 147 21.26 -14.97 2.64
C ASP A 147 20.17 -15.37 1.63
N LEU A 148 19.31 -14.42 1.23
CA LEU A 148 18.24 -14.65 0.26
C LEU A 148 18.76 -14.95 -1.15
N ALA A 149 19.95 -14.48 -1.51
CA ALA A 149 20.56 -14.74 -2.82
C ALA A 149 21.04 -16.20 -3.01
N VAL A 150 21.06 -16.99 -1.93
CA VAL A 150 21.60 -18.36 -1.91
C VAL A 150 20.52 -19.43 -1.67
N LEU A 151 19.26 -19.00 -1.49
CA LEU A 151 18.08 -19.87 -1.37
C LEU A 151 17.42 -20.13 -2.72
#